data_AF-A0A1J1DX64-F1
#
_entry.id   AF-A0A1J1DX64-F1
#
_cell.length_a   1.000
_cell.length_b   1.000
_cell.length_c   1.000
_cell.angle_alpha   90.00
_cell.angle_beta   90.00
_cell.angle_gamma   90.00
#
_symmetry.space_group_name_H-M   'P 1'
#
loop_
_entity.id
_entity.type
_entity.pdbx_description
1 polymer ?
#
loop_
_entity_poly.entity_id
_entity_poly.type
_entity_poly.pdbx_seq_one_letter_code
_entity_poly.pdbx_strand_id
1 'polypeptide(L)'
;MEGCVSSGIYESLKSKHKSSEKENRMLLEENNNLLDHKMELTHKLGDLKKKYENEKIEGERLKNELSLLKNSKNKLQQSYNLLFDNNKSLLDQDTKKTKRLLSELEKLQLSLNDKEASLSKEKEDIKQLRFKLKDRDSKVDELERKIKEKEAAVTKLKKAVSGALSFFENKGLSVEERNGRVYISMENKLLFKSGSSDIDSAGEVAISNLAEVLSENPNIEIVVEGHTDDVPYRQSESDLIKDNWDLSVMRATSFIRSLLKNSKISPSKVSAAGRGKYLPLVENKSLENRAKNRRIEIILTPDMSKLEDILDNF
;
A
#
# COMPACT_ATOMS: atom_id res chain seq x y z
N MET A 1 146.95 86.53 33.70
CA MET A 1 146.24 87.19 34.82
C MET A 1 145.39 86.11 35.48
N GLU A 2 145.98 85.47 36.48
CA GLU A 2 145.65 84.13 36.97
C GLU A 2 144.75 84.23 38.20
N GLY A 3 143.47 83.86 38.05
CA GLY A 3 142.53 83.77 39.15
C GLY A 3 142.58 82.38 39.78
N CYS A 4 143.43 82.19 40.79
CA CYS A 4 143.60 80.89 41.45
C CYS A 4 142.55 80.68 42.56
N VAL A 5 141.47 80.00 42.19
CA VAL A 5 140.50 79.38 43.11
C VAL A 5 141.19 78.24 43.86
N SER A 6 140.97 78.15 45.18
CA SER A 6 141.60 77.12 46.03
C SER A 6 141.30 75.69 45.53
N SER A 7 142.31 74.82 45.55
CA SER A 7 142.29 73.45 45.04
C SER A 7 141.10 72.61 45.53
N GLY A 8 140.68 72.78 46.79
CA GLY A 8 139.53 72.05 47.36
C GLY A 8 138.16 72.48 46.79
N ILE A 9 137.99 73.75 46.42
CA ILE A 9 136.75 74.25 45.81
C ILE A 9 136.66 73.80 44.36
N TYR A 10 137.78 73.81 43.62
CA TYR A 10 137.84 73.30 42.24
C TYR A 10 137.53 71.80 42.17
N GLU A 11 138.11 70.99 43.07
CA GLU A 11 137.81 69.56 43.21
C GLU A 11 136.33 69.30 43.54
N SER A 12 135.74 70.08 44.47
CA SER A 12 134.33 69.97 44.85
C SER A 12 133.37 70.35 43.72
N LEU A 13 133.65 71.45 43.00
CA LEU A 13 132.84 71.87 41.85
C LEU A 13 132.93 70.87 40.70
N LYS A 14 134.13 70.33 40.43
CA LYS A 14 134.37 69.29 39.42
C LYS A 14 133.65 67.99 39.78
N SER A 15 133.64 67.61 41.06
CA SER A 15 132.87 66.46 41.55
C SER A 15 131.36 66.67 41.41
N LYS A 16 130.84 67.84 41.76
CA LYS A 16 129.42 68.18 41.57
C LYS A 16 129.03 68.22 40.10
N HIS A 17 129.86 68.80 39.23
CA HIS A 17 129.63 68.82 37.78
C HIS A 17 129.60 67.40 37.22
N LYS A 18 130.56 66.55 37.58
CA LYS A 18 130.60 65.14 37.18
C LYS A 18 129.40 64.34 37.72
N SER A 19 128.91 64.67 38.91
CA SER A 19 127.69 64.09 39.49
C SER A 19 126.44 64.53 38.72
N SER A 20 126.30 65.83 38.43
CA SER A 20 125.19 66.37 37.62
C SER A 20 125.23 65.88 36.18
N GLU A 21 126.41 65.69 35.56
CA GLU A 21 126.52 65.10 34.22
C GLU A 21 126.09 63.63 34.22
N LYS A 22 126.45 62.88 35.26
CA LYS A 22 126.01 61.49 35.43
C LYS A 22 124.50 61.42 35.64
N GLU A 23 123.95 62.29 36.48
CA GLU A 23 122.51 62.41 36.73
C GLU A 23 121.75 62.82 35.46
N ASN A 24 122.26 63.80 34.71
CA ASN A 24 121.66 64.23 33.45
C ASN A 24 121.71 63.11 32.39
N ARG A 25 122.80 62.33 32.33
CA ARG A 25 122.88 61.14 31.47
C ARG A 25 121.86 60.06 31.87
N MET A 26 121.71 59.80 33.17
CA MET A 26 120.71 58.85 33.68
C MET A 26 119.28 59.32 33.38
N LEU A 27 118.99 60.61 33.57
CA LEU A 27 117.69 61.21 33.25
C LEU A 27 117.40 61.20 31.75
N LEU A 28 118.40 61.42 30.89
CA LEU A 28 118.25 61.30 29.44
C LEU A 28 117.92 59.87 29.01
N GLU A 29 118.58 58.87 29.60
CA GLU A 29 118.32 57.46 29.35
C GLU A 29 116.93 57.04 29.84
N GLU A 30 116.54 57.47 31.05
CA GLU A 30 115.19 57.28 31.57
C GLU A 30 114.12 57.94 30.70
N ASN A 31 114.36 59.17 30.24
CA ASN A 31 113.44 59.89 29.36
C ASN A 31 113.27 59.18 28.00
N ASN A 32 114.37 58.68 27.41
CA ASN A 32 114.30 57.88 26.19
C ASN A 32 113.51 56.58 26.40
N ASN A 33 113.77 55.87 27.50
CA ASN A 33 113.01 54.66 27.86
C ASN A 33 111.52 54.93 28.06
N LEU A 34 111.17 56.03 28.74
CA LEU A 34 109.78 56.46 28.92
C LEU A 34 109.13 56.85 27.58
N LEU A 35 109.88 57.43 26.66
CA LEU A 35 109.41 57.82 25.34
C LEU A 35 109.11 56.58 24.47
N ASP A 36 109.97 55.56 24.53
CA ASP A 36 109.75 54.27 23.88
C ASP A 36 108.51 53.54 24.46
N HIS A 37 108.39 53.49 25.79
CA HIS A 37 107.20 52.92 26.45
C HIS A 37 105.93 53.69 26.09
N LYS A 38 106.00 55.02 26.01
CA LYS A 38 104.86 55.86 25.58
C LYS A 38 104.47 55.56 24.14
N MET A 39 105.44 55.37 23.23
CA MET A 39 105.17 54.98 21.84
C MET A 39 104.51 53.59 21.78
N GLU A 40 105.02 52.62 22.53
CA GLU A 40 104.45 51.26 22.58
C GLU A 40 103.00 51.26 23.14
N LEU A 41 102.78 51.97 24.25
CA LEU A 41 101.44 52.13 24.82
C LEU A 41 100.49 52.86 23.88
N THR A 42 100.98 53.85 23.12
CA THR A 42 100.18 54.55 22.11
C THR A 42 99.77 53.62 20.97
N HIS A 43 100.68 52.75 20.50
CA HIS A 43 100.35 51.74 19.49
C HIS A 43 99.32 50.73 20.01
N LYS A 44 99.54 50.17 21.21
CA LYS A 44 98.61 49.25 21.88
C LYS A 44 97.23 49.88 22.06
N LEU A 45 97.18 51.16 22.45
CA LEU A 45 95.92 51.91 22.57
C LEU A 45 95.24 52.07 21.20
N GLY A 46 96.00 52.32 20.14
CA GLY A 46 95.50 52.40 18.76
C GLY A 46 94.88 51.07 18.30
N ASP A 47 95.55 49.94 18.54
CA ASP A 47 95.04 48.62 18.20
C ASP A 47 93.81 48.24 19.00
N LEU A 48 93.81 48.55 20.30
CA LEU A 48 92.65 48.28 21.17
C LEU A 48 91.43 49.11 20.75
N LYS A 49 91.63 50.37 20.35
CA LYS A 49 90.56 51.21 19.79
C LYS A 49 89.99 50.62 18.50
N LYS A 50 90.83 50.14 17.58
CA LYS A 50 90.35 49.48 16.35
C LYS A 50 89.55 48.22 16.65
N LYS A 51 90.01 47.39 17.58
CA LYS A 51 89.27 46.19 18.01
C LYS A 51 87.92 46.56 18.64
N TYR A 52 87.90 47.56 19.52
CA TYR A 52 86.67 48.04 20.14
C TYR A 52 85.65 48.56 19.11
N GLU A 53 86.07 49.35 18.13
CA GLU A 53 85.15 49.83 17.08
C GLU A 53 84.64 48.67 16.20
N ASN A 54 85.48 47.69 15.86
CA ASN A 54 85.04 46.51 15.12
C ASN A 54 84.03 45.66 15.91
N GLU A 55 84.29 45.40 17.18
CA GLU A 55 83.38 44.67 18.08
C GLU A 55 82.06 45.42 18.27
N LYS A 56 82.11 46.76 18.33
CA LYS A 56 80.94 47.61 18.41
C LYS A 56 80.06 47.51 17.16
N ILE A 57 80.67 47.59 15.97
CA ILE A 57 79.96 47.41 14.68
C ILE A 57 79.32 46.02 14.61
N GLU A 58 80.07 44.98 15.01
CA GLU A 58 79.57 43.61 15.03
C GLU A 58 78.43 43.44 16.04
N GLY A 59 78.51 44.07 17.21
CA GLY A 59 77.43 44.11 18.19
C GLY A 59 76.17 44.77 17.66
N GLU A 60 76.29 45.86 16.90
CA GLU A 60 75.16 46.51 16.22
C GLU A 60 74.57 45.61 15.12
N ARG A 61 75.41 44.93 14.34
CA ARG A 61 74.98 43.96 13.32
C ARG A 61 74.17 42.81 13.94
N LEU A 62 74.73 42.16 14.97
CA LEU A 62 74.07 41.05 15.68
C LEU A 62 72.76 41.51 16.33
N LYS A 63 72.70 42.72 16.88
CA LYS A 63 71.46 43.30 17.42
C LYS A 63 70.37 43.45 16.36
N ASN A 64 70.74 43.90 15.16
CA ASN A 64 69.82 44.03 14.04
C ASN A 64 69.33 42.65 13.56
N GLU A 65 70.23 41.68 13.43
CA GLU A 65 69.88 40.29 13.05
C GLU A 65 68.94 39.64 14.07
N LEU A 66 69.21 39.81 15.37
CA LEU A 66 68.37 39.28 16.45
C LEU A 66 66.96 39.90 16.39
N SER A 67 66.87 41.20 16.11
CA SER A 67 65.58 41.89 15.90
C SER A 67 64.81 41.31 14.70
N LEU A 68 65.48 41.12 13.56
CA LEU A 68 64.88 40.52 12.36
C LEU A 68 64.43 39.08 12.61
N LEU A 69 65.27 38.26 13.26
CA LEU A 69 64.95 36.88 13.59
C LEU A 69 63.76 36.80 14.55
N LYS A 70 63.68 37.69 15.55
CA LYS A 70 62.54 37.79 16.47
C LYS A 70 61.25 38.13 15.72
N ASN A 71 61.31 39.05 14.76
CA ASN A 71 60.16 39.38 13.92
C ASN A 71 59.74 38.20 13.03
N SER A 72 60.70 37.51 12.41
CA SER A 72 60.43 36.31 11.61
C SER A 72 59.81 35.19 12.45
N LYS A 73 60.33 34.95 13.67
CA LYS A 73 59.76 33.99 14.61
C LYS A 73 58.32 34.35 14.99
N ASN A 74 58.04 35.62 15.25
CA ASN A 74 56.68 36.09 15.57
C ASN A 74 55.73 35.88 14.38
N LYS A 75 56.16 36.20 13.16
CA LYS A 75 55.36 35.97 11.94
C LYS A 75 55.10 34.47 11.72
N LEU A 76 56.13 33.64 11.91
CA LEU A 76 55.99 32.20 11.78
C LEU A 76 55.01 31.64 12.82
N GLN A 77 55.11 32.08 14.08
CA GLN A 77 54.18 31.70 15.15
C GLN A 77 52.74 32.09 14.81
N GLN A 78 52.53 33.31 14.28
CA GLN A 78 51.20 33.75 13.84
C GLN A 78 50.65 32.88 12.71
N SER A 79 51.46 32.58 11.69
CA SER A 79 51.04 31.71 10.59
C SER A 79 50.72 30.29 11.05
N TYR A 80 51.49 29.75 12.01
CA TYR A 80 51.24 28.44 12.60
C TYR A 80 49.91 28.40 13.35
N ASN A 81 49.65 29.40 14.19
CA ASN A 81 48.40 29.48 14.94
C ASN A 81 47.19 29.59 14.00
N LEU A 82 47.27 30.44 12.96
CA LEU A 82 46.21 30.56 11.94
C LEU A 82 45.96 29.23 11.21
N LEU A 83 47.03 28.54 10.81
CA LEU A 83 46.92 27.24 10.13
C LEU A 83 46.33 26.17 11.07
N PHE A 84 46.73 26.18 12.33
CA PHE A 84 46.22 25.27 13.36
C PHE A 84 44.72 25.49 13.59
N ASP A 85 44.29 26.75 13.78
CA ASP A 85 42.89 27.10 14.01
C ASP A 85 42.02 26.76 12.78
N ASN A 86 42.54 27.02 11.58
CA ASN A 86 41.84 26.67 10.35
C ASN A 86 41.68 25.16 10.19
N ASN A 87 42.76 24.39 10.37
CA ASN A 87 42.70 22.92 10.30
C ASN A 87 41.76 22.33 11.35
N LYS A 88 41.78 22.87 12.58
CA LYS A 88 40.85 22.47 13.63
C LYS A 88 39.41 22.73 13.23
N SER A 89 39.12 23.93 12.72
CA SER A 89 37.77 24.29 12.24
C SER A 89 37.30 23.40 11.09
N LEU A 90 38.18 23.10 10.13
CA LEU A 90 37.87 22.21 9.01
C LEU A 90 37.54 20.79 9.51
N LEU A 91 38.37 20.25 10.41
CA LEU A 91 38.14 18.93 10.98
C LEU A 91 36.82 18.87 11.78
N ASP A 92 36.50 19.91 12.55
CA ASP A 92 35.24 20.01 13.28
C ASP A 92 34.03 20.09 12.34
N GLN A 93 34.16 20.74 11.17
CA GLN A 93 33.11 20.79 10.16
C GLN A 93 32.92 19.44 9.48
N ASP A 94 34.00 18.78 9.06
CA ASP A 94 33.97 17.49 8.39
C ASP A 94 33.44 16.37 9.29
N THR A 95 33.83 16.37 10.57
CA THR A 95 33.30 15.42 11.56
C THR A 95 31.81 15.63 11.78
N LYS A 96 31.34 16.88 11.90
CA LYS A 96 29.90 17.19 12.00
C LYS A 96 29.14 16.75 10.75
N LYS A 97 29.68 17.02 9.56
CA LYS A 97 29.06 16.63 8.28
C LYS A 97 28.97 15.12 8.16
N THR A 98 30.06 14.40 8.45
CA THR A 98 30.11 12.94 8.45
C THR A 98 29.08 12.35 9.42
N LYS A 99 29.01 12.87 10.65
CA LYS A 99 28.02 12.40 11.63
C LYS A 99 26.57 12.62 11.17
N ARG A 100 26.28 13.74 10.53
CA ARG A 100 24.95 14.01 9.95
C ARG A 100 24.61 13.04 8.84
N LEU A 101 25.52 12.86 7.88
CA LEU A 101 25.34 11.94 6.76
C LEU A 101 25.14 10.50 7.23
N LEU A 102 25.90 10.04 8.23
CA LEU A 102 25.73 8.71 8.81
C LEU A 102 24.33 8.54 9.43
N SER A 103 23.87 9.54 10.19
CA SER A 103 22.51 9.49 10.77
C SER A 103 21.41 9.52 9.71
N GLU A 104 21.60 10.26 8.62
CA GLU A 104 20.65 10.26 7.49
C GLU A 104 20.65 8.91 6.75
N LEU A 105 21.82 8.31 6.53
CA LEU A 105 21.95 6.98 5.92
C LEU A 105 21.28 5.90 6.76
N GLU A 106 21.47 5.92 8.09
CA GLU A 106 20.80 4.98 9.01
C GLU A 106 19.26 5.11 8.91
N LYS A 107 18.74 6.34 8.90
CA LYS A 107 17.29 6.60 8.77
C LYS A 107 16.75 6.13 7.41
N LEU A 108 17.48 6.39 6.33
CA LEU A 108 17.11 5.95 4.99
C LEU A 108 17.12 4.42 4.89
N GLN A 109 18.10 3.76 5.48
CA GLN A 109 18.18 2.29 5.49
C GLN A 109 16.99 1.67 6.24
N LEU A 110 16.62 2.22 7.40
CA LEU A 110 15.44 1.77 8.14
C LEU A 110 14.16 1.96 7.31
N SER A 111 13.97 3.14 6.73
CA SER A 111 12.80 3.42 5.89
C SER A 111 12.74 2.54 4.64
N LEU A 112 13.88 2.18 4.06
CA LEU A 112 13.95 1.27 2.92
C LEU A 112 13.52 -0.13 3.32
N ASN A 113 14.05 -0.66 4.43
CA ASN A 113 13.68 -1.98 4.93
C ASN A 113 12.17 -2.08 5.24
N ASP A 114 11.59 -1.05 5.86
CA ASP A 114 10.14 -1.00 6.15
C ASP A 114 9.29 -1.00 4.87
N LYS A 115 9.74 -0.26 3.85
CA LYS A 115 9.08 -0.23 2.53
C LYS A 115 9.20 -1.57 1.81
N GLU A 116 10.35 -2.22 1.88
CA GLU A 116 10.56 -3.55 1.28
C GLU A 116 9.67 -4.61 1.94
N ALA A 117 9.55 -4.59 3.27
CA ALA A 117 8.65 -5.48 4.01
C ALA A 117 7.18 -5.25 3.62
N SER A 118 6.75 -3.98 3.55
CA SER A 118 5.39 -3.62 3.14
C SER A 118 5.10 -4.06 1.70
N LEU A 119 6.03 -3.83 0.77
CA LEU A 119 5.91 -4.23 -0.63
C LEU A 119 5.84 -5.74 -0.78
N SER A 120 6.61 -6.49 0.01
CA SER A 120 6.56 -7.95 0.01
C SER A 120 5.19 -8.47 0.46
N LYS A 121 4.61 -7.85 1.50
CA LYS A 121 3.26 -8.21 1.97
C LYS A 121 2.20 -7.91 0.92
N GLU A 122 2.22 -6.72 0.33
CA GLU A 122 1.26 -6.33 -0.70
C GLU A 122 1.33 -7.23 -1.94
N LYS A 123 2.54 -7.67 -2.33
CA LYS A 123 2.71 -8.66 -3.41
C LYS A 123 2.03 -9.99 -3.12
N GLU A 124 2.11 -10.49 -1.89
CA GLU A 124 1.45 -11.74 -1.50
C GLU A 124 -0.08 -11.57 -1.44
N ASP A 125 -0.57 -10.43 -0.92
CA ASP A 125 -2.00 -10.12 -0.91
C ASP A 125 -2.56 -10.04 -2.34
N ILE A 126 -1.86 -9.39 -3.27
CA ILE A 126 -2.24 -9.34 -4.69
C ILE A 126 -2.29 -10.73 -5.30
N LYS A 127 -1.34 -11.61 -4.97
CA LYS A 127 -1.32 -12.99 -5.47
C LYS A 127 -2.53 -13.78 -4.97
N GLN A 128 -2.87 -13.66 -3.69
CA GLN A 128 -4.06 -14.31 -3.12
C GLN A 128 -5.36 -13.79 -3.72
N LEU A 129 -5.47 -12.46 -3.90
CA LEU A 129 -6.64 -11.84 -4.52
C LEU A 129 -6.80 -12.28 -5.98
N ARG A 130 -5.71 -12.39 -6.75
CA ARG A 130 -5.75 -12.93 -8.11
C ARG A 130 -6.24 -14.37 -8.16
N PHE A 131 -5.82 -15.21 -7.22
CA PHE A 131 -6.30 -16.58 -7.13
C PHE A 131 -7.81 -16.63 -6.82
N LYS A 132 -8.27 -15.85 -5.84
CA LYS A 132 -9.70 -15.75 -5.49
C LYS A 132 -10.55 -15.21 -6.64
N LEU A 133 -10.05 -14.20 -7.37
CA LEU A 133 -10.75 -13.67 -8.54
C LEU A 133 -10.90 -14.74 -9.63
N LYS A 134 -9.82 -15.47 -9.95
CA LYS A 134 -9.88 -16.56 -10.93
C LYS A 134 -10.86 -17.67 -10.54
N ASP A 135 -10.92 -18.01 -9.25
CA ASP A 135 -11.88 -18.98 -8.73
C ASP A 135 -13.33 -18.48 -8.91
N ARG A 136 -13.58 -17.21 -8.56
CA ARG A 136 -14.90 -16.58 -8.76
C ARG A 136 -15.29 -16.49 -10.23
N ASP A 137 -14.37 -16.13 -11.12
CA ASP A 137 -14.62 -16.08 -12.56
C ASP A 137 -15.06 -17.46 -13.08
N SER A 138 -14.37 -18.53 -12.65
CA SER A 138 -14.72 -19.91 -13.02
C SER A 138 -16.11 -20.32 -12.51
N LYS A 139 -16.50 -19.88 -11.30
CA LYS A 139 -17.83 -20.12 -10.75
C LYS A 139 -18.92 -19.31 -11.49
N VAL A 140 -18.63 -18.08 -11.89
CA VAL A 140 -19.54 -17.26 -12.69
C VAL A 140 -19.79 -17.91 -14.05
N ASP A 141 -18.73 -18.36 -14.74
CA ASP A 141 -18.86 -19.08 -16.01
C ASP A 141 -19.75 -20.34 -15.87
N GLU A 142 -19.60 -21.08 -14.76
CA GLU A 142 -20.44 -22.24 -14.47
C GLU A 142 -21.91 -21.87 -14.23
N LEU A 143 -22.16 -20.83 -13.45
CA LEU A 143 -23.51 -20.31 -13.20
C LEU A 143 -24.18 -19.84 -14.49
N GLU A 144 -23.47 -19.09 -15.34
CA GLU A 144 -23.98 -18.63 -16.63
C GLU A 144 -24.36 -19.79 -17.54
N ARG A 145 -23.51 -20.83 -17.61
CA ARG A 145 -23.83 -22.04 -18.38
C ARG A 145 -25.09 -22.71 -17.85
N LYS A 146 -25.25 -22.82 -16.53
CA LYS A 146 -26.42 -23.44 -15.89
C LYS A 146 -27.70 -22.64 -16.10
N ILE A 147 -27.64 -21.31 -16.02
CA ILE A 147 -28.77 -20.43 -16.32
C ILE A 147 -29.22 -20.63 -17.77
N LYS A 148 -28.27 -20.66 -18.72
CA LYS A 148 -28.57 -20.88 -20.13
C LYS A 148 -29.18 -22.26 -20.40
N GLU A 149 -28.67 -23.31 -19.74
CA GLU A 149 -29.26 -24.66 -19.79
C GLU A 149 -30.71 -24.64 -19.30
N LYS A 150 -31.00 -23.90 -18.22
CA LYS A 150 -32.36 -23.76 -17.67
C LYS A 150 -33.28 -23.01 -18.63
N GLU A 151 -32.89 -21.86 -19.15
CA GLU A 151 -33.70 -21.08 -20.11
C GLU A 151 -34.08 -21.90 -21.34
N ALA A 152 -33.11 -22.67 -21.86
CA ALA A 152 -33.36 -23.60 -22.96
C ALA A 152 -34.35 -24.70 -22.58
N ALA A 153 -34.24 -25.27 -21.37
CA ALA A 153 -35.16 -26.28 -20.88
C ALA A 153 -36.59 -25.72 -20.71
N VAL A 154 -36.74 -24.52 -20.14
CA VAL A 154 -38.04 -23.83 -20.00
C VAL A 154 -38.67 -23.58 -21.36
N THR A 155 -37.90 -23.06 -22.32
CA THR A 155 -38.36 -22.79 -23.68
C THR A 155 -38.82 -24.08 -24.38
N LYS A 156 -38.04 -25.16 -24.24
CA LYS A 156 -38.39 -26.48 -24.80
C LYS A 156 -39.67 -27.04 -24.17
N LEU A 157 -39.79 -26.96 -22.85
CA LEU A 157 -40.97 -27.42 -22.10
C LEU A 157 -42.21 -26.66 -22.53
N LYS A 158 -42.15 -25.33 -22.57
CA LYS A 158 -43.26 -24.48 -23.05
C LYS A 158 -43.71 -24.90 -24.44
N LYS A 159 -42.77 -25.09 -25.38
CA LYS A 159 -43.09 -25.51 -26.75
C LYS A 159 -43.74 -26.89 -26.80
N ALA A 160 -43.26 -27.86 -26.02
CA ALA A 160 -43.83 -29.19 -25.95
C ALA A 160 -45.26 -29.17 -25.38
N VAL A 161 -45.46 -28.41 -24.30
CA VAL A 161 -46.77 -28.22 -23.66
C VAL A 161 -47.76 -27.52 -24.60
N SER A 162 -47.40 -26.38 -25.19
CA SER A 162 -48.25 -25.68 -26.17
C SER A 162 -48.57 -26.56 -27.38
N GLY A 163 -47.61 -27.38 -27.85
CA GLY A 163 -47.85 -28.32 -28.93
C GLY A 163 -48.93 -29.36 -28.60
N ALA A 164 -48.79 -30.04 -27.46
CA ALA A 164 -49.73 -31.08 -27.03
C ALA A 164 -51.12 -30.54 -26.65
N LEU A 165 -51.19 -29.27 -26.22
CA LEU A 165 -52.42 -28.63 -25.77
C LEU A 165 -53.03 -27.65 -26.79
N SER A 166 -52.45 -27.54 -27.98
CA SER A 166 -52.89 -26.64 -29.06
C SER A 166 -54.38 -26.76 -29.41
N PHE A 167 -54.95 -27.97 -29.33
CA PHE A 167 -56.39 -28.22 -29.54
C PHE A 167 -57.31 -27.56 -28.50
N PHE A 168 -56.76 -27.14 -27.37
CA PHE A 168 -57.48 -26.57 -26.23
C PHE A 168 -57.23 -25.08 -26.02
N GLU A 169 -56.23 -24.46 -26.67
CA GLU A 169 -55.87 -23.04 -26.47
C GLU A 169 -57.08 -22.10 -26.66
N ASN A 170 -57.89 -22.32 -27.70
CA ASN A 170 -59.10 -21.51 -27.94
C ASN A 170 -60.34 -21.93 -27.11
N LYS A 171 -60.20 -22.90 -26.21
CA LYS A 171 -61.29 -23.46 -25.38
C LYS A 171 -61.16 -23.08 -23.89
N GLY A 172 -60.34 -22.08 -23.58
CA GLY A 172 -60.09 -21.63 -22.21
C GLY A 172 -58.81 -22.21 -21.61
N LEU A 173 -57.79 -22.43 -22.44
CA LEU A 173 -56.46 -22.85 -22.01
C LEU A 173 -55.43 -21.80 -22.43
N SER A 174 -54.52 -21.42 -21.55
CA SER A 174 -53.38 -20.56 -21.89
C SER A 174 -52.09 -21.12 -21.32
N VAL A 175 -51.00 -20.91 -22.05
CA VAL A 175 -49.64 -21.30 -21.64
C VAL A 175 -48.75 -20.07 -21.69
N GLU A 176 -48.19 -19.71 -20.54
CA GLU A 176 -47.32 -18.55 -20.39
C GLU A 176 -46.02 -18.92 -19.69
N GLU A 177 -44.98 -18.15 -19.96
CA GLU A 177 -43.71 -18.25 -19.26
C GLU A 177 -43.55 -17.03 -18.37
N ARG A 178 -43.27 -17.25 -17.08
CA ARG A 178 -43.06 -16.17 -16.11
C ARG A 178 -41.94 -16.58 -15.16
N ASN A 179 -40.91 -15.75 -15.02
CA ASN A 179 -39.80 -15.95 -14.08
C ASN A 179 -39.12 -17.33 -14.18
N GLY A 180 -38.90 -17.83 -15.41
CA GLY A 180 -38.27 -19.14 -15.65
C GLY A 180 -39.11 -20.34 -15.22
N ARG A 181 -40.43 -20.17 -15.13
CA ARG A 181 -41.43 -21.23 -14.91
C ARG A 181 -42.48 -21.17 -16.00
N VAL A 182 -43.09 -22.30 -16.30
CA VAL A 182 -44.20 -22.40 -17.25
C VAL A 182 -45.51 -22.48 -16.49
N TYR A 183 -46.44 -21.58 -16.80
CA TYR A 183 -47.77 -21.51 -16.22
C TYR A 183 -48.79 -21.98 -17.26
N ILE A 184 -49.60 -22.96 -16.90
CA ILE A 184 -50.70 -23.45 -17.73
C ILE A 184 -51.98 -23.12 -16.98
N SER A 185 -52.82 -22.26 -17.54
CA SER A 185 -54.12 -21.94 -16.96
C SER A 185 -55.21 -22.66 -17.74
N MET A 186 -56.03 -23.43 -17.05
CA MET A 186 -57.17 -24.14 -17.62
C MET A 186 -58.45 -23.68 -16.93
N GLU A 187 -59.36 -23.07 -17.69
CA GLU A 187 -60.66 -22.64 -17.18
C GLU A 187 -61.47 -23.84 -16.67
N ASN A 188 -62.22 -23.64 -15.59
CA ASN A 188 -63.02 -24.69 -14.95
C ASN A 188 -64.01 -25.35 -15.92
N LYS A 189 -64.55 -24.60 -16.89
CA LYS A 189 -65.51 -25.12 -17.89
C LYS A 189 -64.92 -26.19 -18.82
N LEU A 190 -63.59 -26.24 -18.93
CA LEU A 190 -62.85 -27.20 -19.74
C LEU A 190 -62.59 -28.50 -18.96
N LEU A 191 -62.60 -28.44 -17.63
CA LEU A 191 -62.16 -29.51 -16.75
C LEU A 191 -63.29 -30.15 -15.94
N PHE A 192 -64.25 -29.34 -15.47
CA PHE A 192 -65.24 -29.76 -14.47
C PHE A 192 -66.65 -29.37 -14.88
N LYS A 193 -67.61 -30.19 -14.45
CA LYS A 193 -69.03 -29.81 -14.43
C LYS A 193 -69.26 -28.66 -13.44
N SER A 194 -70.24 -27.81 -13.72
CA SER A 194 -70.56 -26.66 -12.86
C SER A 194 -70.81 -27.09 -11.41
N GLY A 195 -70.16 -26.44 -10.45
CA GLY A 195 -70.30 -26.73 -9.01
C GLY A 195 -69.68 -28.04 -8.51
N SER A 196 -69.06 -28.84 -9.39
CA SER A 196 -68.43 -30.12 -9.03
C SER A 196 -66.89 -30.03 -9.02
N SER A 197 -66.26 -31.03 -8.40
CA SER A 197 -64.83 -31.35 -8.47
C SER A 197 -64.55 -32.60 -9.33
N ASP A 198 -65.58 -33.17 -9.95
CA ASP A 198 -65.46 -34.31 -10.87
C ASP A 198 -65.07 -33.84 -12.27
N ILE A 199 -64.01 -34.45 -12.79
CA ILE A 199 -63.45 -34.12 -14.09
C ILE A 199 -64.35 -34.72 -15.19
N ASP A 200 -64.66 -33.93 -16.22
CA ASP A 200 -65.42 -34.42 -17.36
C ASP A 200 -64.54 -35.14 -18.41
N SER A 201 -65.16 -35.76 -19.41
CA SER A 201 -64.41 -36.52 -20.42
C SER A 201 -63.48 -35.66 -21.27
N ALA A 202 -63.80 -34.38 -21.50
CA ALA A 202 -62.95 -33.48 -22.26
C ALA A 202 -61.74 -33.04 -21.41
N GLY A 203 -61.96 -32.82 -20.11
CA GLY A 203 -60.93 -32.57 -19.12
C GLY A 203 -59.97 -33.74 -18.98
N GLU A 204 -60.46 -34.98 -18.91
CA GLU A 204 -59.60 -36.19 -18.85
C GLU A 204 -58.68 -36.29 -20.08
N VAL A 205 -59.16 -35.96 -21.29
CA VAL A 205 -58.31 -35.96 -22.50
C VAL A 205 -57.23 -34.88 -22.42
N ALA A 206 -57.59 -33.66 -22.01
CA ALA A 206 -56.62 -32.57 -21.87
C ALA A 206 -55.55 -32.88 -20.81
N ILE A 207 -55.97 -33.46 -19.68
CA ILE A 207 -55.06 -33.89 -18.61
C ILE A 207 -54.16 -35.03 -19.08
N SER A 208 -54.70 -36.00 -19.83
CA SER A 208 -53.91 -37.11 -20.39
C SER A 208 -52.81 -36.62 -21.34
N ASN A 209 -53.12 -35.69 -22.23
CA ASN A 209 -52.13 -35.10 -23.14
C ASN A 209 -51.03 -34.35 -22.37
N LEU A 210 -51.42 -33.61 -21.33
CA LEU A 210 -50.45 -32.96 -20.45
C LEU A 210 -49.59 -34.00 -19.72
N ALA A 211 -50.19 -35.08 -19.20
CA ALA A 211 -49.49 -36.14 -18.50
C ALA A 211 -48.43 -36.83 -19.36
N GLU A 212 -48.69 -37.01 -20.66
CA GLU A 212 -47.72 -37.57 -21.62
C GLU A 212 -46.50 -36.66 -21.76
N VAL A 213 -46.70 -35.36 -22.00
CA VAL A 213 -45.59 -34.39 -22.10
C VAL A 213 -44.80 -34.30 -20.80
N LEU A 214 -45.46 -34.26 -19.65
CA LEU A 214 -44.77 -34.17 -18.35
C LEU A 214 -44.03 -35.48 -18.02
N SER A 215 -44.52 -36.63 -18.48
CA SER A 215 -43.84 -37.93 -18.32
C SER A 215 -42.50 -38.00 -19.08
N GLU A 216 -42.36 -37.26 -20.18
CA GLU A 216 -41.11 -37.14 -20.94
C GLU A 216 -40.12 -36.15 -20.32
N ASN A 217 -40.55 -35.36 -19.34
CA ASN A 217 -39.76 -34.32 -18.68
C ASN A 217 -39.66 -34.58 -17.17
N PRO A 218 -38.99 -35.66 -16.73
CA PRO A 218 -39.02 -36.10 -15.33
C PRO A 218 -38.35 -35.13 -14.34
N ASN A 219 -37.62 -34.11 -14.80
CA ASN A 219 -36.84 -33.18 -13.97
C ASN A 219 -37.57 -31.84 -13.74
N ILE A 220 -38.89 -31.88 -13.56
CA ILE A 220 -39.72 -30.72 -13.26
C ILE A 220 -40.55 -30.98 -12.01
N GLU A 221 -40.71 -29.94 -11.19
CA GLU A 221 -41.71 -29.88 -10.14
C GLU A 221 -43.01 -29.33 -10.69
N ILE A 222 -44.13 -29.92 -10.24
CA ILE A 222 -45.47 -29.61 -10.71
C ILE A 222 -46.28 -29.16 -9.50
N VAL A 223 -46.70 -27.90 -9.51
CA VAL A 223 -47.64 -27.36 -8.52
C VAL A 223 -48.97 -27.13 -9.23
N VAL A 224 -50.05 -27.68 -8.69
CA VAL A 224 -51.41 -27.49 -9.22
C VAL A 224 -52.19 -26.61 -8.25
N GLU A 225 -52.55 -25.41 -8.69
CA GLU A 225 -53.31 -24.45 -7.90
C GLU A 225 -54.77 -24.36 -8.36
N GLY A 226 -55.69 -24.54 -7.42
CA GLY A 226 -57.11 -24.28 -7.65
C GLY A 226 -57.50 -22.84 -7.34
N HIS A 227 -58.33 -22.25 -8.19
CA HIS A 227 -58.90 -20.92 -7.97
C HIS A 227 -60.43 -20.92 -8.16
N THR A 228 -61.11 -20.05 -7.41
CA THR A 228 -62.54 -19.79 -7.53
C THR A 228 -62.81 -18.33 -7.89
N ASP A 229 -64.07 -18.02 -8.21
CA ASP A 229 -64.56 -16.64 -8.24
C ASP A 229 -64.99 -16.18 -6.83
N ASP A 230 -65.58 -14.98 -6.77
CA ASP A 230 -66.09 -14.35 -5.56
C ASP A 230 -67.44 -14.91 -5.07
N VAL A 231 -68.09 -15.76 -5.87
CA VAL A 231 -69.39 -16.34 -5.53
C VAL A 231 -69.18 -17.34 -4.38
N PRO A 232 -69.89 -17.19 -3.25
CA PRO A 232 -69.79 -18.14 -2.16
C PRO A 232 -70.25 -19.54 -2.62
N TYR A 233 -69.45 -20.56 -2.31
CA TYR A 233 -69.89 -21.94 -2.43
C TYR A 233 -71.16 -22.15 -1.59
N ARG A 234 -72.25 -22.56 -2.24
CA ARG A 234 -73.49 -22.92 -1.54
C ARG A 234 -73.39 -24.39 -1.15
N GLN A 235 -73.32 -24.65 0.15
CA GLN A 235 -73.23 -25.98 0.72
C GLN A 235 -74.37 -26.87 0.20
N SER A 236 -73.99 -28.05 -0.30
CA SER A 236 -74.89 -29.20 -0.47
C SER A 236 -74.86 -29.98 0.84
N GLU A 237 -75.96 -30.61 1.24
CA GLU A 237 -76.16 -31.30 2.55
C GLU A 237 -75.11 -32.41 2.89
N SER A 238 -74.18 -32.74 1.98
CA SER A 238 -73.03 -33.63 2.23
C SER A 238 -71.76 -32.82 2.57
N ASP A 239 -71.57 -32.53 3.86
CA ASP A 239 -70.54 -31.62 4.40
C ASP A 239 -69.08 -32.14 4.30
N LEU A 240 -68.46 -31.97 3.13
CA LEU A 240 -66.99 -32.08 2.99
C LEU A 240 -66.32 -30.78 2.51
N ILE A 241 -67.06 -29.86 1.89
CA ILE A 241 -66.56 -28.58 1.36
C ILE A 241 -67.21 -27.44 2.12
N LYS A 242 -66.44 -26.71 2.94
CA LYS A 242 -66.97 -25.61 3.76
C LYS A 242 -67.05 -24.30 3.00
N ASP A 243 -66.07 -24.03 2.14
CA ASP A 243 -65.95 -22.76 1.43
C ASP A 243 -65.15 -22.88 0.10
N ASN A 244 -64.82 -21.73 -0.47
CA ASN A 244 -64.04 -21.64 -1.71
C ASN A 244 -62.58 -22.11 -1.54
N TRP A 245 -62.02 -22.09 -0.32
CA TRP A 245 -60.71 -22.67 -0.05
C TRP A 245 -60.76 -24.18 -0.22
N ASP A 246 -61.68 -24.85 0.46
CA ASP A 246 -61.86 -26.31 0.37
C ASP A 246 -62.14 -26.75 -1.08
N LEU A 247 -63.04 -26.04 -1.78
CA LEU A 247 -63.35 -26.32 -3.17
C LEU A 247 -62.12 -26.22 -4.07
N SER A 248 -61.29 -25.19 -3.84
CA SER A 248 -60.10 -24.96 -4.65
C SER A 248 -59.05 -26.06 -4.45
N VAL A 249 -58.81 -26.49 -3.20
CA VAL A 249 -57.90 -27.60 -2.89
C VAL A 249 -58.44 -28.92 -3.44
N MET A 250 -59.73 -29.20 -3.26
CA MET A 250 -60.34 -30.43 -3.77
C MET A 250 -60.22 -30.54 -5.28
N ARG A 251 -60.49 -29.48 -6.03
CA ARG A 251 -60.29 -29.47 -7.50
C ARG A 251 -58.84 -29.71 -7.90
N ALA A 252 -57.88 -29.09 -7.22
CA ALA A 252 -56.46 -29.32 -7.48
C ALA A 252 -56.08 -30.79 -7.22
N THR A 253 -56.56 -31.40 -6.13
CA THR A 253 -56.29 -32.82 -5.84
C THR A 253 -56.97 -33.77 -6.83
N SER A 254 -58.20 -33.47 -7.26
CA SER A 254 -58.88 -34.24 -8.32
C SER A 254 -58.08 -34.20 -9.62
N PHE A 255 -57.61 -33.01 -10.01
CA PHE A 255 -56.75 -32.83 -11.17
C PHE A 255 -55.48 -33.67 -11.06
N ILE A 256 -54.79 -33.62 -9.93
CA ILE A 256 -53.56 -34.42 -9.71
C ILE A 256 -53.84 -35.92 -9.79
N ARG A 257 -54.94 -36.41 -9.22
CA ARG A 257 -55.31 -37.84 -9.31
C ARG A 257 -55.50 -38.27 -10.76
N SER A 258 -56.15 -37.44 -11.57
CA SER A 258 -56.32 -37.68 -13.01
C SER A 258 -54.99 -37.56 -13.76
N LEU A 259 -54.17 -36.56 -13.45
CA LEU A 259 -52.84 -36.35 -14.05
C LEU A 259 -51.90 -37.54 -13.81
N LEU A 260 -51.93 -38.10 -12.61
CA LEU A 260 -51.09 -39.23 -12.23
C LEU A 260 -51.60 -40.56 -12.79
N LYS A 261 -52.88 -40.64 -13.14
CA LYS A 261 -53.52 -41.85 -13.68
C LYS A 261 -52.86 -42.27 -14.98
N ASN A 262 -52.21 -43.44 -14.98
CA ASN A 262 -51.47 -44.00 -16.11
C ASN A 262 -50.29 -43.14 -16.62
N SER A 263 -49.78 -42.21 -15.80
CA SER A 263 -48.60 -41.40 -16.13
C SER A 263 -47.31 -42.03 -15.57
N LYS A 264 -46.15 -41.55 -16.05
CA LYS A 264 -44.83 -41.88 -15.47
C LYS A 264 -44.31 -40.77 -14.55
N ILE A 265 -45.16 -39.82 -14.17
CA ILE A 265 -44.81 -38.68 -13.32
C ILE A 265 -44.57 -39.19 -11.89
N SER A 266 -43.44 -38.82 -11.29
CA SER A 266 -43.18 -39.16 -9.89
C SER A 266 -44.13 -38.39 -8.96
N PRO A 267 -44.92 -39.07 -8.10
CA PRO A 267 -45.80 -38.38 -7.14
C PRO A 267 -45.04 -37.43 -6.20
N SER A 268 -43.75 -37.69 -5.93
CA SER A 268 -42.91 -36.83 -5.09
C SER A 268 -42.65 -35.44 -5.68
N LYS A 269 -42.92 -35.24 -6.98
CA LYS A 269 -42.72 -33.98 -7.69
C LYS A 269 -44.02 -33.19 -7.89
N VAL A 270 -45.14 -33.68 -7.36
CA VAL A 270 -46.45 -33.07 -7.55
C VAL A 270 -47.01 -32.59 -6.22
N SER A 271 -47.47 -31.34 -6.21
CA SER A 271 -48.13 -30.75 -5.04
C SER A 271 -49.43 -30.04 -5.42
N ALA A 272 -50.39 -30.06 -4.50
CA ALA A 272 -51.68 -29.40 -4.65
C ALA A 272 -51.73 -28.16 -3.76
N ALA A 273 -52.26 -27.05 -4.28
CA ALA A 273 -52.56 -25.86 -3.49
C ALA A 273 -53.95 -25.33 -3.84
N GLY A 274 -54.59 -24.70 -2.86
CA GLY A 274 -55.79 -23.89 -3.07
C GLY A 274 -55.44 -22.41 -2.95
N ARG A 275 -56.15 -21.55 -3.66
CA ARG A 275 -56.05 -20.09 -3.51
C ARG A 275 -57.41 -19.44 -3.21
N GLY A 276 -58.48 -20.24 -3.22
CA GLY A 276 -59.85 -19.77 -3.10
C GLY A 276 -60.15 -18.61 -4.07
N LYS A 277 -60.84 -17.59 -3.57
CA LYS A 277 -61.22 -16.38 -4.32
C LYS A 277 -60.20 -15.25 -4.25
N TYR A 278 -59.10 -15.43 -3.52
CA TYR A 278 -58.23 -14.35 -3.07
C TYR A 278 -57.13 -13.98 -4.08
N LEU A 279 -56.95 -14.77 -5.14
CA LEU A 279 -56.02 -14.48 -6.24
C LEU A 279 -56.74 -14.48 -7.61
N PRO A 280 -57.62 -13.49 -7.87
CA PRO A 280 -58.31 -13.37 -9.16
C PRO A 280 -57.34 -12.88 -10.25
N LEU A 281 -57.50 -13.37 -11.49
CA LEU A 281 -56.80 -12.83 -12.65
C LEU A 281 -57.38 -11.50 -13.12
N VAL A 282 -58.71 -11.37 -12.99
CA VAL A 282 -59.48 -10.21 -13.43
C VAL A 282 -60.54 -9.86 -12.39
N GLU A 283 -61.02 -8.63 -12.37
CA GLU A 283 -62.06 -8.23 -11.41
C GLU A 283 -63.37 -9.01 -11.63
N ASN A 284 -64.01 -9.49 -10.56
CA ASN A 284 -65.26 -10.29 -10.58
C ASN A 284 -66.53 -9.47 -10.92
N LYS A 285 -66.45 -8.58 -11.93
CA LYS A 285 -67.55 -7.67 -12.31
C LYS A 285 -68.51 -8.27 -13.34
N SER A 286 -68.09 -9.27 -14.11
CA SER A 286 -68.91 -9.91 -15.16
C SER A 286 -68.91 -11.44 -15.03
N LEU A 287 -69.91 -12.10 -15.63
CA LEU A 287 -69.95 -13.57 -15.69
C LEU A 287 -68.73 -14.15 -16.41
N GLU A 288 -68.25 -13.47 -17.45
CA GLU A 288 -67.06 -13.87 -18.21
C GLU A 288 -65.79 -13.75 -17.35
N ASN A 289 -65.63 -12.66 -16.60
CA ASN A 289 -64.48 -12.48 -15.71
C ASN A 289 -64.49 -13.52 -14.57
N ARG A 290 -65.66 -13.81 -14.00
CA ARG A 290 -65.81 -14.88 -13.02
C ARG A 290 -65.42 -16.25 -13.61
N ALA A 291 -65.78 -16.52 -14.87
CA ALA A 291 -65.36 -17.74 -15.55
C ALA A 291 -63.84 -17.85 -15.69
N LYS A 292 -63.15 -16.75 -16.05
CA LYS A 292 -61.68 -16.69 -16.11
C LYS A 292 -61.01 -16.91 -14.74
N ASN A 293 -61.64 -16.45 -13.66
CA ASN A 293 -61.12 -16.64 -12.31
C ASN A 293 -61.28 -18.07 -11.78
N ARG A 294 -62.33 -18.78 -12.20
CA ARG A 294 -62.51 -20.22 -11.93
C ARG A 294 -61.60 -21.03 -12.85
N ARG A 295 -60.40 -21.36 -12.36
CA ARG A 295 -59.37 -22.05 -13.15
C ARG A 295 -58.54 -23.00 -12.29
N ILE A 296 -57.88 -23.93 -12.95
CA ILE A 296 -56.70 -24.63 -12.42
C ILE A 296 -55.48 -24.03 -13.08
N GLU A 297 -54.51 -23.59 -12.28
CA GLU A 297 -53.21 -23.13 -12.74
C GLU A 297 -52.16 -24.19 -12.42
N ILE A 298 -51.47 -24.69 -13.45
CA ILE A 298 -50.38 -25.65 -13.30
C ILE A 298 -49.07 -24.91 -13.49
N ILE A 299 -48.23 -24.93 -12.47
CA ILE A 299 -46.94 -24.27 -12.44
C ILE A 299 -45.86 -25.34 -12.57
N LEU A 300 -45.11 -25.28 -13.67
CA LEU A 300 -44.00 -26.18 -13.96
C LEU A 300 -42.69 -25.46 -13.66
N THR A 301 -41.95 -25.97 -12.69
CA THR A 301 -40.66 -25.42 -12.28
C THR A 301 -39.56 -26.42 -12.63
N PRO A 302 -38.57 -26.06 -13.47
CA PRO A 302 -37.38 -26.88 -13.65
C PRO A 302 -36.67 -27.08 -12.31
N ASP A 303 -36.15 -28.28 -12.08
CA ASP A 303 -35.38 -28.60 -10.87
C ASP A 303 -34.21 -27.62 -10.65
N MET A 304 -34.20 -26.98 -9.48
CA MET A 304 -33.23 -25.94 -9.08
C MET A 304 -32.14 -26.44 -8.13
N SER A 305 -32.24 -27.68 -7.65
CA SER A 305 -31.35 -28.24 -6.62
C SER A 305 -29.86 -28.02 -6.91
N LYS A 306 -29.45 -28.27 -8.15
CA LYS A 306 -28.05 -28.12 -8.58
C LYS A 306 -27.57 -26.67 -8.64
N LEU A 307 -28.47 -25.68 -8.80
CA LEU A 307 -28.10 -24.28 -8.77
C LEU A 307 -27.96 -23.79 -7.31
N GLU A 308 -28.84 -24.27 -6.43
CA GLU A 308 -28.80 -24.01 -5.00
C GLU A 308 -27.50 -24.54 -4.39
N ASP A 309 -27.07 -25.75 -4.76
CA ASP A 309 -25.78 -26.31 -4.35
C ASP A 309 -24.58 -25.41 -4.72
N ILE A 310 -24.62 -24.72 -5.88
CA ILE A 310 -23.53 -23.83 -6.30
C ILE A 310 -23.57 -22.51 -5.51
N LEU A 311 -24.78 -22.00 -5.22
CA LEU A 311 -24.98 -20.78 -4.45
C LEU A 311 -24.64 -20.94 -2.97
N ASP A 312 -24.89 -22.11 -2.39
CA ASP A 312 -24.55 -22.41 -1.00
C ASP A 312 -23.03 -22.61 -0.80
N ASN A 313 -22.31 -22.92 -1.87
CA ASN A 313 -20.86 -23.06 -1.91
C ASN A 313 -20.12 -21.80 -2.44
N PHE A 314 -20.80 -20.64 -2.43
CA PHE A 314 -20.33 -19.38 -3.02
C PHE A 314 -19.60 -18.43 -2.06
#